data_AF-A0A350X3W8-F1
#
_entry.id   AF-A0A350X3W8-F1
#
_cell.length_a   1.000
_cell.length_b   1.000
_cell.length_c   1.000
_cell.angle_alpha   90.00
_cell.angle_beta   90.00
_cell.angle_gamma   90.00
#
_symmetry.space_group_name_H-M   'P 1'
#
loop_
_entity.id
_entity.type
_entity.pdbx_description
1 polymer ?
#
loop_
_entity_poly.entity_id
_entity_poly.type
_entity_poly.pdbx_seq_one_letter_code
_entity_poly.pdbx_strand_id
1 'polypeptide(L)'
;FMVGEHMMVAPVVHQGARFRAVYLPEGDWYDYETLEKHRGSNIIIKDAPLDTCPMYIKAGSIIPNYPRLRFVGEMDIKSLILDVYPGSGTFEHIQDDGESFNYQAGEYNHYIFNQGETTLKIETKHVGYNKSYETFTVLYHDMNVESVTADNTPIAFEVRDTGIQFEVNANVS
;
A
#
# COMPACT_ATOMS: atom_id res chain seq x y z
N PHE A 1 -17.46 -2.31 4.25
CA PHE A 1 -17.44 -0.86 3.97
C PHE A 1 -16.07 -0.51 3.42
N MET A 2 -15.94 0.60 2.71
CA MET A 2 -14.66 1.05 2.18
C MET A 2 -13.88 1.85 3.22
N VAL A 3 -12.59 1.58 3.34
CA VAL A 3 -11.60 2.42 4.06
C VAL A 3 -10.72 3.07 3.01
N GLY A 4 -10.85 4.39 2.87
CA GLY A 4 -10.34 5.09 1.70
C GLY A 4 -10.96 4.54 0.41
N GLU A 5 -10.22 4.65 -0.69
CA GLU A 5 -10.66 4.18 -2.01
C GLU A 5 -10.19 2.75 -2.33
N HIS A 6 -9.30 2.20 -1.50
CA HIS A 6 -8.46 1.05 -1.83
C HIS A 6 -8.78 -0.22 -1.06
N MET A 7 -9.48 -0.13 0.08
CA MET A 7 -9.68 -1.28 0.97
C MET A 7 -11.16 -1.50 1.30
N MET A 8 -11.64 -2.73 1.11
CA MET A 8 -12.94 -3.19 1.59
C MET A 8 -12.76 -3.98 2.88
N VAL A 9 -13.41 -3.54 3.96
CA VAL A 9 -13.41 -4.22 5.26
C VAL A 9 -14.79 -4.78 5.57
N ALA A 10 -14.88 -6.05 5.95
CA ALA A 10 -16.14 -6.73 6.23
C ALA A 10 -16.12 -7.45 7.59
N PRO A 11 -16.23 -6.72 8.72
CA PRO A 11 -16.15 -7.32 10.04
C PRO A 11 -17.25 -8.36 10.32
N VAL A 12 -16.91 -9.38 11.10
CA VAL A 12 -17.88 -10.35 11.61
C VAL A 12 -18.54 -9.79 12.87
N VAL A 13 -19.83 -9.46 12.78
CA VAL A 13 -20.58 -8.80 13.86
C VAL A 13 -21.63 -9.70 14.53
N HIS A 14 -21.76 -10.95 14.09
CA HIS A 14 -22.70 -11.91 14.66
C HIS A 14 -21.96 -12.96 15.49
N GLN A 15 -22.38 -13.11 16.75
CA GLN A 15 -21.83 -14.13 17.64
C GLN A 15 -21.96 -15.52 17.01
N GLY A 16 -20.87 -16.28 17.02
CA GLY A 16 -20.86 -17.66 16.55
C GLY A 16 -20.73 -17.83 15.02
N ALA A 17 -20.78 -16.75 14.24
CA ALA A 17 -20.49 -16.83 12.80
C ALA A 17 -19.05 -17.31 12.56
N ARG A 18 -18.86 -18.09 11.50
CA ARG A 18 -17.54 -18.57 11.03
C ARG A 18 -17.27 -18.25 9.56
N PHE A 19 -18.24 -17.64 8.91
CA PHE A 19 -18.19 -17.24 7.51
C PHE A 19 -18.87 -15.88 7.35
N ARG A 20 -18.44 -15.14 6.34
CA ARG A 20 -19.02 -13.85 5.98
C ARG A 20 -19.24 -13.78 4.48
N ALA A 21 -20.46 -13.47 4.08
CA ALA A 21 -20.74 -13.03 2.72
C ALA A 21 -20.26 -11.59 2.56
N VAL A 22 -19.37 -11.36 1.60
CA VAL A 22 -18.78 -10.05 1.30
C VAL A 22 -19.11 -9.71 -0.14
N TYR A 23 -19.81 -8.59 -0.36
CA TYR A 23 -19.99 -8.05 -1.70
C TYR A 23 -18.76 -7.23 -2.08
N LEU A 24 -18.11 -7.62 -3.18
CA LEU A 24 -17.04 -6.86 -3.79
C LEU A 24 -17.61 -6.01 -4.94
N PRO A 25 -17.42 -4.68 -4.93
CA PRO A 25 -17.78 -3.80 -6.04
C PRO A 25 -17.03 -4.16 -7.33
N GLU A 26 -17.41 -3.54 -8.45
CA GLU A 26 -16.73 -3.71 -9.72
C GLU A 26 -15.21 -3.49 -9.63
N GLY A 27 -14.45 -4.33 -10.33
CA GLY A 27 -12.99 -4.34 -10.34
C GLY A 27 -12.43 -5.70 -9.92
N ASP A 28 -11.11 -5.79 -9.86
CA ASP A 28 -10.41 -6.92 -9.26
C ASP A 28 -9.98 -6.57 -7.83
N TRP A 29 -9.96 -7.56 -6.96
CA TRP A 29 -9.65 -7.42 -5.54
C TRP A 29 -8.70 -8.53 -5.11
N TYR A 30 -7.78 -8.23 -4.20
CA TYR A 30 -6.90 -9.21 -3.57
C TYR A 30 -7.35 -9.39 -2.12
N ASP A 31 -7.46 -10.63 -1.67
CA ASP A 31 -7.56 -10.92 -0.24
C ASP A 31 -6.32 -10.37 0.48
N TYR A 32 -6.52 -9.61 1.56
CA TYR A 32 -5.41 -8.96 2.25
C TYR A 32 -4.43 -9.95 2.89
N GLU A 33 -4.90 -11.12 3.32
CA GLU A 33 -4.05 -12.11 4.00
C GLU A 33 -3.45 -13.11 3.02
N THR A 34 -4.26 -13.63 2.09
CA THR A 34 -3.83 -14.72 1.19
C THR A 34 -3.32 -14.22 -0.16
N LEU A 35 -3.56 -12.95 -0.49
CA LEU A 35 -3.33 -12.36 -1.82
C LEU A 35 -4.09 -13.06 -2.95
N GLU A 36 -5.11 -13.87 -2.63
CA GLU A 36 -5.96 -14.48 -3.64
C GLU A 36 -6.74 -13.40 -4.40
N LYS A 37 -6.69 -13.47 -5.73
CA LYS A 37 -7.40 -12.53 -6.60
C LYS A 37 -8.85 -12.95 -6.81
N HIS A 38 -9.77 -12.03 -6.51
CA HIS A 38 -11.21 -12.17 -6.71
C HIS A 38 -11.73 -11.14 -7.70
N ARG A 39 -12.63 -11.58 -8.58
CA ARG A 39 -13.39 -10.69 -9.46
C ARG A 39 -14.56 -10.07 -8.71
N GLY A 40 -14.69 -8.77 -8.81
CA GLY A 40 -15.76 -7.96 -8.24
C GLY A 40 -17.10 -8.08 -8.97
N SER A 41 -18.02 -7.19 -8.59
CA SER A 41 -19.46 -7.28 -8.92
C SER A 41 -20.07 -8.63 -8.51
N ASN A 42 -19.58 -9.17 -7.40
CA ASN A 42 -19.94 -10.50 -6.92
C ASN A 42 -19.90 -10.58 -5.39
N ILE A 43 -20.60 -11.57 -4.84
CA ILE A 43 -20.54 -11.94 -3.43
C ILE A 43 -19.58 -13.12 -3.29
N ILE A 44 -18.61 -12.98 -2.40
CA ILE A 44 -17.72 -14.07 -1.98
C ILE A 44 -18.07 -14.52 -0.57
N ILE A 45 -17.90 -15.82 -0.31
CA ILE A 45 -18.04 -16.40 1.02
C ILE A 45 -16.62 -16.59 1.56
N LYS A 46 -16.27 -15.84 2.59
CA LYS A 46 -14.96 -15.92 3.24
C LYS A 46 -15.08 -16.61 4.58
N ASP A 47 -14.18 -17.55 4.83
CA ASP A 47 -13.97 -18.09 6.17
C ASP A 47 -13.45 -16.98 7.08
N ALA A 48 -14.14 -16.79 8.19
CA ALA A 48 -13.84 -15.76 9.17
C ALA A 48 -13.84 -16.39 10.56
N PRO A 49 -12.78 -17.15 10.90
CA PRO A 49 -12.55 -17.59 12.27
C PRO A 49 -12.39 -16.38 13.21
N LEU A 50 -12.36 -16.62 14.52
CA LEU A 50 -12.43 -15.57 15.55
C LEU A 50 -11.33 -14.49 15.44
N ASP A 51 -10.21 -14.84 14.83
CA ASP A 51 -9.01 -14.03 14.65
C ASP A 51 -8.89 -13.37 13.27
N THR A 52 -9.84 -13.61 12.35
CA THR A 52 -9.80 -13.05 11.00
C THR A 52 -10.88 -11.99 10.80
N CYS A 53 -10.46 -10.79 10.41
CA CYS A 53 -11.35 -9.77 9.86
C CYS A 53 -11.22 -9.77 8.34
N PRO A 54 -12.24 -10.20 7.58
CA PRO A 54 -12.18 -10.18 6.12
C PRO A 54 -11.87 -8.79 5.57
N MET A 55 -10.76 -8.68 4.84
CA MET A 55 -10.29 -7.46 4.18
C MET A 55 -9.85 -7.77 2.76
N TYR A 56 -10.17 -6.87 1.83
CA TYR A 56 -9.82 -7.00 0.42
C TYR A 56 -9.26 -5.68 -0.09
N ILE A 57 -8.17 -5.76 -0.85
CA ILE A 57 -7.49 -4.61 -1.43
C ILE A 57 -7.82 -4.55 -2.92
N LYS A 58 -8.26 -3.40 -3.40
CA LYS A 58 -8.56 -3.21 -4.82
C LYS A 58 -7.29 -3.33 -5.65
N ALA A 59 -7.33 -4.01 -6.78
CA ALA A 59 -6.22 -4.06 -7.72
C ALA A 59 -5.80 -2.66 -8.16
N GLY A 60 -4.50 -2.44 -8.35
CA GLY A 60 -3.95 -1.11 -8.64
C GLY A 60 -3.64 -0.26 -7.40
N SER A 61 -3.98 -0.73 -6.19
CA SER A 61 -3.74 0.03 -4.95
C SER A 61 -2.27 0.04 -4.55
N ILE A 62 -1.85 1.18 -4.01
CA ILE A 62 -0.54 1.39 -3.38
C ILE A 62 -0.86 1.84 -1.95
N ILE A 63 -0.50 1.02 -0.96
CA ILE A 63 -0.81 1.29 0.45
C ILE A 63 0.49 1.68 1.16
N PRO A 64 0.65 2.96 1.57
CA PRO A 64 1.78 3.36 2.38
C PRO A 64 1.68 2.76 3.78
N ASN A 65 2.79 2.24 4.27
CA ASN A 65 2.94 1.65 5.59
C ASN A 65 4.24 2.11 6.25
N TYR A 66 4.28 1.95 7.56
CA TYR A 66 5.47 2.17 8.37
C TYR A 66 5.95 0.86 8.99
N PRO A 67 7.24 0.78 9.37
CA PRO A 67 7.71 -0.29 10.24
C PRO A 67 6.84 -0.39 11.49
N ARG A 68 6.76 -1.59 12.08
CA ARG A 68 6.00 -1.78 13.32
C ARG A 68 6.60 -0.93 14.44
N LEU A 69 5.88 0.11 14.85
CA LEU A 69 6.20 0.96 15.99
C LEU A 69 5.35 0.59 17.21
N ARG A 70 5.85 0.85 18.41
CA ARG A 70 5.12 0.71 19.68
C ARG A 70 4.19 1.89 19.95
N PHE A 71 4.59 3.09 19.51
CA PHE A 71 3.80 4.32 19.58
C PHE A 71 4.23 5.29 18.47
N VAL A 72 3.35 6.23 18.13
CA VAL A 72 3.65 7.27 17.13
C VAL A 72 4.77 8.17 17.65
N GLY A 73 5.79 8.42 16.82
CA GLY A 73 6.95 9.25 17.19
C GLY A 73 8.06 8.51 17.96
N GLU A 74 8.00 7.17 18.07
CA GLU A 74 9.07 6.36 18.69
C GLU A 74 10.42 6.53 17.98
N MET A 75 10.40 6.63 16.65
CA MET A 75 11.59 6.85 15.83
C MET A 75 11.29 7.78 14.67
N ASP A 76 12.34 8.39 14.13
CA ASP A 76 12.23 9.15 12.90
C ASP A 76 12.09 8.18 11.72
N ILE A 77 10.97 8.28 11.00
CA ILE A 77 10.65 7.39 9.91
C ILE A 77 11.38 7.87 8.66
N LYS A 78 12.50 7.21 8.33
CA LYS A 78 13.33 7.51 7.17
C LYS A 78 12.96 6.70 5.93
N SER A 79 12.26 5.59 6.08
CA SER A 79 11.78 4.76 4.97
C SER A 79 10.27 4.62 5.01
N LEU A 80 9.63 4.84 3.86
CA LEU A 80 8.22 4.54 3.66
C LEU A 80 8.08 3.19 2.96
N ILE A 81 7.29 2.29 3.54
CA ILE A 81 6.97 1.00 2.94
C ILE A 81 5.78 1.21 1.99
N LEU A 82 5.87 0.69 0.77
CA LEU A 82 4.79 0.73 -0.21
C LEU A 82 4.33 -0.69 -0.50
N ASP A 83 3.14 -1.06 -0.01
CA ASP A 83 2.46 -2.29 -0.38
C ASP A 83 1.74 -2.09 -1.71
N VAL A 84 2.27 -2.69 -2.76
CA VAL A 84 1.85 -2.48 -4.14
C VAL A 84 1.10 -3.72 -4.64
N TYR A 85 -0.20 -3.56 -4.91
CA TYR A 85 -1.08 -4.61 -5.40
C TYR A 85 -1.24 -4.49 -6.92
N PRO A 86 -0.91 -5.52 -7.72
CA PRO A 86 -0.84 -5.40 -9.17
C PRO A 86 -2.11 -4.85 -9.81
N GLY A 87 -1.90 -4.01 -10.81
CA GLY A 87 -2.95 -3.34 -11.57
C GLY A 87 -2.45 -1.99 -12.06
N SER A 88 -3.36 -1.05 -12.27
CA SER A 88 -3.02 0.34 -12.60
C SER A 88 -3.71 1.27 -11.60
N GLY A 89 -2.97 2.22 -11.05
CA GLY A 89 -3.52 3.13 -10.06
C GLY A 89 -2.52 4.18 -9.60
N THR A 90 -3.06 5.18 -8.90
CA THR A 90 -2.30 6.31 -8.37
C THR A 90 -2.61 6.46 -6.89
N PHE A 91 -1.61 6.81 -6.10
CA PHE A 91 -1.77 7.20 -4.70
C PHE A 91 -0.98 8.49 -4.44
N GLU A 92 -1.63 9.45 -3.78
CA GLU A 92 -1.01 10.70 -3.33
C GLU A 92 -0.73 10.62 -1.82
N HIS A 93 0.53 10.79 -1.44
CA HIS A 93 0.98 10.77 -0.05
C HIS A 93 1.40 12.16 0.40
N ILE A 94 0.81 12.62 1.50
CA ILE A 94 1.14 13.88 2.15
C ILE A 94 1.85 13.58 3.48
N GLN A 95 2.91 14.32 3.75
CA GLN A 95 3.65 14.28 5.01
C GLN A 95 3.77 15.70 5.58
N ASP A 96 3.31 15.90 6.80
CA ASP A 96 3.46 17.14 7.58
C ASP A 96 3.83 16.80 9.03
N ASP A 97 3.75 17.77 9.94
CA ASP A 97 4.03 17.56 11.36
C ASP A 97 2.89 16.87 12.13
N GLY A 98 1.70 16.72 11.54
CA GLY A 98 0.51 16.15 12.16
C GLY A 98 -0.06 16.92 13.36
N GLU A 99 0.47 18.11 13.68
CA GLU A 99 0.17 18.84 14.92
C GLU A 99 -0.27 20.29 14.68
N SER A 100 0.31 20.97 13.70
CA SER A 100 0.13 22.40 13.46
C SER A 100 -0.67 22.71 12.19
N PHE A 101 -0.88 24.00 11.93
CA PHE A 101 -1.46 24.48 10.66
C PHE A 101 -0.39 24.90 9.63
N ASN A 102 0.88 24.60 9.86
CA ASN A 102 1.97 25.06 9.00
C ASN A 102 1.89 24.51 7.57
N TYR A 103 1.16 23.40 7.36
CA TYR A 103 0.85 22.89 6.02
C TYR A 103 0.16 23.96 5.13
N GLN A 104 -0.60 24.90 5.72
CA GLN A 104 -1.22 26.01 4.99
C GLN A 104 -0.20 27.03 4.47
N ALA A 105 0.97 27.12 5.12
CA ALA A 105 2.09 27.94 4.69
C ALA A 105 3.07 27.17 3.78
N GLY A 106 2.75 25.91 3.43
CA GLY A 106 3.58 25.08 2.57
C GLY A 106 4.53 24.14 3.29
N GLU A 107 4.47 24.01 4.62
CA GLU A 107 5.32 23.07 5.38
C GLU A 107 4.77 21.64 5.34
N TYR A 108 4.74 21.05 4.15
CA TYR A 108 4.40 19.65 3.90
C TYR A 108 5.26 19.10 2.77
N ASN A 109 5.33 17.77 2.64
CA ASN A 109 5.86 17.09 1.46
C ASN A 109 4.72 16.38 0.74
N HIS A 110 4.78 16.34 -0.59
CA HIS A 110 3.78 15.67 -1.43
C HIS A 110 4.47 14.73 -2.42
N TYR A 111 4.14 13.45 -2.33
CA TYR A 111 4.63 12.39 -3.21
C TYR A 111 3.46 11.78 -3.98
N ILE A 112 3.67 11.48 -5.26
CA ILE A 112 2.70 10.76 -6.10
C ILE A 112 3.33 9.45 -6.56
N PHE A 113 2.66 8.35 -6.24
CA PHE A 113 3.03 7.02 -6.70
C PHE A 113 2.07 6.58 -7.80
N ASN A 114 2.60 6.27 -8.99
CA ASN A 114 1.81 5.78 -10.11
C ASN A 114 2.28 4.38 -10.49
N GLN A 115 1.40 3.40 -10.32
CA GLN A 115 1.63 2.03 -10.74
C GLN A 115 0.99 1.80 -12.11
N GLY A 116 1.75 1.17 -13.01
CA GLY A 116 1.23 0.42 -14.15
C GLY A 116 1.52 -1.07 -13.98
N GLU A 117 1.21 -1.88 -15.00
CA GLU A 117 1.31 -3.35 -14.93
C GLU A 117 2.69 -3.87 -14.48
N THR A 118 3.78 -3.18 -14.85
CA THR A 118 5.16 -3.58 -14.53
C THR A 118 6.04 -2.42 -14.09
N THR A 119 5.44 -1.25 -13.84
CA THR A 119 6.18 -0.03 -13.52
C THR A 119 5.60 0.63 -12.28
N LEU A 120 6.47 1.23 -11.47
CA LEU A 120 6.11 2.12 -10.38
C LEU A 120 6.89 3.42 -10.57
N LYS A 121 6.18 4.51 -10.85
CA LYS A 121 6.75 5.85 -10.94
C LYS A 121 6.53 6.58 -9.62
N ILE A 122 7.60 7.10 -9.04
CA ILE A 122 7.58 7.90 -7.83
C ILE A 122 7.91 9.34 -8.20
N GLU A 123 7.02 10.28 -7.88
CA GLU A 123 7.24 11.70 -8.15
C GLU A 123 7.13 12.50 -6.86
N THR A 124 8.11 13.38 -6.59
CA THR A 124 8.01 14.36 -5.51
C THR A 124 7.46 15.67 -6.08
N LYS A 125 6.23 16.04 -5.72
CA LYS A 125 5.55 17.25 -6.22
C LYS A 125 5.86 18.49 -5.41
N HIS A 126 6.07 18.33 -4.10
CA HIS A 126 6.36 19.44 -3.20
C HIS A 126 7.26 18.97 -2.06
N VAL A 127 8.23 19.81 -1.70
CA VAL A 127 9.10 19.61 -0.52
C VAL A 127 9.12 20.91 0.26
N GLY A 128 8.48 20.90 1.43
CA GLY A 128 8.42 22.04 2.33
C GLY A 128 8.48 21.67 3.81
N TYR A 129 8.31 20.38 4.14
CA TYR A 129 8.53 19.87 5.49
C TYR A 129 9.97 19.38 5.66
N ASN A 130 10.59 19.69 6.78
CA ASN A 130 12.03 19.48 7.00
C ASN A 130 12.44 18.00 7.18
N LYS A 131 11.47 17.10 7.35
CA LYS A 131 11.70 15.65 7.35
C LYS A 131 11.19 15.07 6.04
N SER A 132 12.06 14.37 5.35
CA SER A 132 11.74 13.63 4.12
C SER A 132 12.17 12.18 4.28
N TYR A 133 11.53 11.29 3.53
CA TYR A 133 12.02 9.93 3.38
C TYR A 133 13.39 9.92 2.68
N GLU A 134 14.26 9.02 3.12
CA GLU A 134 15.55 8.70 2.50
C GLU A 134 15.36 7.59 1.46
N THR A 135 14.47 6.62 1.74
CA THR A 135 14.18 5.49 0.86
C THR A 135 12.68 5.17 0.81
N PHE A 136 12.28 4.49 -0.27
CA PHE A 136 11.00 3.78 -0.38
C PHE A 136 11.30 2.29 -0.46
N THR A 137 10.77 1.52 0.50
CA THR A 137 10.81 0.05 0.44
C THR A 137 9.54 -0.43 -0.25
N VAL A 138 9.68 -1.03 -1.43
CA VAL A 138 8.54 -1.49 -2.23
C VAL A 138 8.32 -2.98 -1.97
N LEU A 139 7.10 -3.32 -1.54
CA LEU A 139 6.59 -4.69 -1.47
C LEU A 139 5.61 -4.87 -2.63
N TYR A 140 6.08 -5.43 -3.75
CA TYR A 140 5.25 -5.63 -4.93
C TYR A 140 4.69 -7.05 -4.89
N HIS A 141 3.38 -7.16 -4.63
CA HIS A 141 2.67 -8.42 -4.47
C HIS A 141 2.45 -9.14 -5.80
N ASP A 142 2.36 -10.47 -5.77
CA ASP A 142 1.99 -11.33 -6.92
C ASP A 142 2.81 -11.05 -8.21
N MET A 143 4.06 -10.62 -8.03
CA MET A 143 5.02 -10.38 -9.10
C MET A 143 6.12 -11.44 -9.12
N ASN A 144 6.43 -11.94 -10.31
CA ASN A 144 7.57 -12.82 -10.56
C ASN A 144 8.41 -12.24 -11.69
N VAL A 145 9.62 -11.81 -11.38
CA VAL A 145 10.51 -11.09 -12.31
C VAL A 145 11.93 -11.64 -12.25
N GLU A 146 12.65 -11.54 -13.37
CA GLU A 146 14.06 -11.91 -13.44
C GLU A 146 15.00 -10.76 -13.02
N SER A 147 14.53 -9.52 -13.13
CA SER A 147 15.30 -8.32 -12.79
C SER A 147 14.38 -7.15 -12.41
N VAL A 148 14.88 -6.26 -11.55
CA VAL A 148 14.28 -4.97 -11.26
C VAL A 148 15.25 -3.86 -11.65
N THR A 149 14.75 -2.78 -12.24
CA THR A 149 15.53 -1.59 -12.57
C THR A 149 14.93 -0.34 -11.92
N ALA A 150 15.79 0.55 -11.46
CA ALA A 150 15.43 1.92 -11.09
C ALA A 150 16.14 2.86 -12.05
N ASP A 151 15.38 3.69 -12.77
CA ASP A 151 15.88 4.62 -13.79
C ASP A 151 16.85 3.96 -14.79
N ASN A 152 16.44 2.79 -15.28
CA ASN A 152 17.19 1.93 -16.20
C ASN A 152 18.47 1.30 -15.63
N THR A 153 18.74 1.47 -14.34
CA THR A 153 19.87 0.83 -13.65
C THR A 153 19.37 -0.41 -12.89
N PRO A 154 19.96 -1.59 -13.10
CA PRO A 154 19.60 -2.78 -12.32
C PRO A 154 19.81 -2.56 -10.82
N ILE A 155 18.84 -2.98 -10.02
CA ILE A 155 18.92 -2.95 -8.56
C ILE A 155 18.71 -4.35 -7.97
N ALA A 156 19.23 -4.54 -6.76
CA ALA A 156 18.97 -5.76 -6.02
C ALA A 156 17.51 -5.83 -5.56
N PHE A 157 16.95 -7.04 -5.54
CA PHE A 157 15.63 -7.32 -5.02
C PHE A 157 15.63 -8.70 -4.33
N GLU A 158 14.69 -8.89 -3.42
CA GLU A 158 14.42 -10.16 -2.74
C GLU A 158 13.14 -10.76 -3.28
N VAL A 159 13.16 -12.05 -3.62
CA VAL A 159 11.93 -12.82 -3.85
C VAL A 159 11.33 -13.18 -2.50
N ARG A 160 10.01 -13.02 -2.38
CA ARG A 160 9.21 -13.34 -1.19
C ARG A 160 8.10 -14.30 -1.57
N ASP A 161 7.53 -14.97 -0.57
CA ASP A 161 6.38 -15.86 -0.78
C ASP A 161 5.18 -15.13 -1.40
N THR A 162 5.09 -13.82 -1.17
CA THR A 162 4.00 -12.94 -1.60
C THR A 162 4.32 -12.09 -2.83
N GLY A 163 5.52 -12.17 -3.40
CA GLY A 163 5.95 -11.33 -4.53
C GLY A 163 7.44 -10.96 -4.45
N ILE A 164 7.76 -9.68 -4.62
CA ILE A 164 9.15 -9.18 -4.53
C ILE A 164 9.26 -7.98 -3.59
N GLN A 165 10.44 -7.81 -3.00
CA GLN A 165 10.81 -6.61 -2.25
C GLN A 165 12.06 -5.97 -2.84
N PHE A 166 12.07 -4.65 -2.97
CA PHE A 166 13.28 -3.88 -3.31
C PHE A 166 13.23 -2.50 -2.65
N GLU A 167 14.37 -1.81 -2.64
CA GLU A 167 14.49 -0.46 -2.11
C GLU A 167 14.92 0.51 -3.21
N VAL A 168 14.33 1.70 -3.21
CA VAL A 168 14.74 2.81 -4.07
C VAL A 168 15.00 4.05 -3.22
N ASN A 169 16.01 4.84 -3.59
CA ASN A 169 16.30 6.08 -2.89
C ASN A 169 15.19 7.12 -3.19
N ALA A 170 14.81 7.91 -2.20
CA ALA A 170 13.82 8.97 -2.39
C ALA A 170 14.39 10.19 -3.15
N ASN A 171 15.72 10.26 -3.28
CA ASN A 171 16.44 11.32 -3.99
C ASN A 171 16.60 11.06 -5.50
N VAL A 172 16.04 9.99 -6.04
CA VAL A 172 16.19 9.71 -7.48
C VAL A 172 15.20 10.56 -8.26
N SER A 173 15.78 11.44 -9.09
CA SER A 173 15.13 12.47 -9.89
C SER A 173 14.82 12.00 -11.30
#